data_AF-A0A2K3LZ16-F1
#
_entry.id   AF-A0A2K3LZ16-F1
#
_cell.length_a   1.000
_cell.length_b   1.000
_cell.length_c   1.000
_cell.angle_alpha   90.00
_cell.angle_beta   90.00
_cell.angle_gamma   90.00
#
_symmetry.space_group_name_H-M   'P 1'
#
loop_
_entity.id
_entity.type
_entity.pdbx_description
1 polymer ?
#
loop_
_entity_poly.entity_id
_entity_poly.type
_entity_poly.pdbx_seq_one_letter_code
_entity_poly.pdbx_strand_id
1 'polypeptide(L)'
;RRKQFVVAVRFSCAYNLAGKKQLVDMLREHVQNAKLICESSCEKTNSIEIKDIARDQEIACLGTVLQCILDNNCLESEDLLNQEIQQRILEVKAHKGK
;
A
#
# COMPACT_ATOMS: atom_id res chain seq x y z
N ARG A 1 12.17 6.31 -3.29
CA ARG A 1 11.82 4.89 -3.57
C ARG A 1 10.31 4.64 -3.72
N ARG A 2 9.42 5.00 -2.78
CA ARG A 2 7.96 4.68 -2.87
C ARG A 2 7.29 5.17 -4.17
N LYS A 3 7.54 6.41 -4.59
CA LYS A 3 7.02 6.96 -5.87
C LYS A 3 7.48 6.19 -7.12
N GLN A 4 8.66 5.57 -7.07
CA GLN A 4 9.21 4.84 -8.23
C GLN A 4 8.56 3.46 -8.41
N PHE A 5 8.10 2.85 -7.31
CA PHE A 5 7.46 1.53 -7.36
C PHE A 5 6.13 1.57 -8.11
N VAL A 6 5.28 2.54 -7.79
CA VAL A 6 3.97 2.72 -8.46
C VAL A 6 4.16 3.05 -9.94
N VAL A 7 5.16 3.87 -10.27
CA VAL A 7 5.49 4.19 -11.67
C VAL A 7 5.93 2.93 -12.42
N ALA A 8 6.75 2.06 -11.80
CA ALA A 8 7.15 0.80 -12.41
C ALA A 8 5.96 -0.13 -12.65
N VAL A 9 5.03 -0.24 -11.70
CA VAL A 9 3.83 -1.08 -11.86
C VAL A 9 2.91 -0.53 -12.95
N ARG A 10 2.66 0.79 -12.98
CA ARG A 10 1.89 1.44 -14.05
C ARG A 10 2.51 1.21 -15.43
N PHE A 11 3.83 1.38 -15.53
CA PHE A 11 4.55 1.15 -16.77
C PHE A 11 4.45 -0.32 -17.20
N SER A 12 4.65 -1.26 -16.28
CA SER A 12 4.53 -2.68 -16.58
C SER A 12 3.12 -3.10 -16.98
N CYS A 13 2.07 -2.53 -16.37
CA CYS A 13 0.67 -2.71 -16.80
C CYS A 13 0.44 -2.17 -18.20
N ALA A 14 0.77 -0.89 -18.45
CA ALA A 14 0.47 -0.20 -19.70
C ALA A 14 1.11 -0.87 -20.93
N TYR A 15 2.31 -1.43 -20.76
CA TYR A 15 3.04 -2.11 -21.82
C TYR A 15 2.97 -3.64 -21.75
N ASN A 16 2.14 -4.18 -20.84
CA ASN A 16 1.95 -5.62 -20.63
C ASN A 16 3.28 -6.39 -20.44
N LEU A 17 4.25 -5.75 -19.76
CA LEU A 17 5.63 -6.23 -19.62
C LEU A 17 5.80 -7.30 -18.53
N ALA A 18 4.75 -7.55 -17.74
CA ALA A 18 4.74 -8.53 -16.68
C ALA A 18 3.39 -9.25 -16.67
N GLY A 19 3.39 -10.53 -16.29
CA GLY A 19 2.15 -11.26 -16.08
C GLY A 19 1.32 -10.62 -14.96
N LYS A 20 -0.01 -10.55 -15.13
CA LYS A 20 -0.93 -9.96 -14.13
C LYS A 20 -0.65 -10.44 -12.71
N LYS A 21 -0.42 -11.75 -12.52
CA LYS A 21 -0.08 -12.34 -11.23
C LYS A 21 1.19 -11.75 -10.61
N GLN A 22 2.24 -11.57 -11.40
CA GLN A 22 3.49 -10.97 -10.93
C GLN A 22 3.27 -9.53 -10.45
N LEU A 23 2.41 -8.77 -11.13
CA LEU A 23 2.07 -7.40 -10.73
C LEU A 23 1.29 -7.38 -9.40
N VAL A 24 0.33 -8.29 -9.23
CA VAL A 24 -0.39 -8.46 -7.95
C VAL A 24 0.59 -8.81 -6.82
N ASP A 25 1.49 -9.77 -7.06
CA ASP A 25 2.47 -10.21 -6.06
C ASP A 25 3.40 -9.06 -5.64
N MET A 26 3.88 -8.27 -6.61
CA MET A 26 4.68 -7.07 -6.33
C MET A 26 3.91 -6.04 -5.50
N LEU A 27 2.65 -5.76 -5.87
CA LEU A 27 1.81 -4.81 -5.14
C LEU A 27 1.57 -5.27 -3.69
N ARG A 28 1.32 -6.57 -3.50
CA ARG A 28 1.14 -7.18 -2.19
C ARG A 28 2.40 -7.07 -1.32
N GLU A 29 3.58 -7.34 -1.88
CA GLU A 29 4.85 -7.16 -1.17
C GLU A 29 5.03 -5.70 -0.72
N HIS A 30 4.67 -4.74 -1.59
CA HIS A 30 4.75 -3.32 -1.26
C HIS A 30 3.83 -2.93 -0.09
N VAL A 31 2.59 -3.43 -0.09
CA VAL A 31 1.62 -3.26 0.99
C VAL A 31 2.17 -3.84 2.31
N GLN A 32 2.72 -5.06 2.28
CA GLN A 32 3.31 -5.70 3.46
C GLN A 32 4.51 -4.93 4.00
N ASN A 33 5.37 -4.40 3.13
CA ASN A 33 6.51 -3.60 3.55
C ASN A 33 6.07 -2.28 4.21
N ALA A 34 5.07 -1.59 3.64
CA ALA A 34 4.49 -0.39 4.24
C ALA A 34 3.94 -0.65 5.64
N LYS A 35 3.24 -1.79 5.82
CA LYS A 35 2.74 -2.26 7.11
C LYS A 35 3.87 -2.47 8.12
N LEU A 36 4.89 -3.25 7.76
CA LEU A 36 6.03 -3.55 8.65
C LEU A 36 6.78 -2.28 9.08
N ILE A 37 6.95 -1.32 8.17
CA ILE A 37 7.60 -0.04 8.50
C ILE A 37 6.76 0.74 9.53
N CYS A 38 5.45 0.79 9.35
CA CYS A 38 4.55 1.48 10.27
C CYS A 38 4.57 0.81 11.65
N GLU A 39 4.40 -0.51 11.70
CA GLU A 39 4.40 -1.29 12.95
C GLU A 39 5.73 -1.14 13.68
N SER A 40 6.86 -1.32 13.00
CA SER A 40 8.19 -1.14 13.59
C SER A 40 8.40 0.29 14.11
N SER A 41 7.89 1.30 13.41
CA SER A 41 7.99 2.69 13.87
C SER A 41 7.14 2.94 15.10
N CYS A 42 5.93 2.36 15.16
CA CYS A 42 5.01 2.51 16.28
C CYS A 42 5.50 1.77 17.53
N GLU A 43 6.17 0.63 17.38
CA GLU A 43 6.75 -0.14 18.50
C GLU A 43 7.96 0.57 19.13
N LYS A 44 8.74 1.30 18.33
CA LYS A 44 9.99 1.95 18.78
C LYS A 44 9.78 3.21 19.60
N THR A 45 8.57 3.77 19.65
CA THR A 45 8.31 5.06 20.30
C THR A 45 6.96 5.09 21.00
N ASN A 46 6.89 5.82 22.12
CA ASN A 46 5.62 6.11 22.79
C ASN A 46 4.99 7.43 22.32
N SER A 47 5.67 8.20 21.46
CA SER A 47 5.14 9.46 20.95
C SER A 47 3.97 9.21 20.00
N ILE A 48 2.80 9.73 20.38
CA ILE A 48 1.58 9.69 19.57
C ILE A 48 1.80 10.39 18.23
N GLU A 49 2.49 11.53 18.22
CA GLU A 49 2.76 12.30 17.00
C GLU A 49 3.62 11.50 16.00
N ILE A 50 4.66 10.82 16.48
CA ILE A 50 5.52 9.99 15.62
C ILE A 50 4.75 8.77 15.08
N LYS A 51 3.92 8.14 15.93
CA LYS A 51 3.04 7.04 15.51
C LYS A 51 2.07 7.49 14.43
N ASP A 52 1.45 8.65 14.60
CA ASP A 52 0.49 9.19 13.63
C ASP A 52 1.16 9.56 12.30
N ILE A 53 2.38 10.08 12.32
CA ILE A 53 3.18 10.30 11.11
C ILE A 53 3.44 8.97 10.38
N ALA A 54 3.81 7.90 11.11
CA ALA A 54 4.04 6.58 10.52
C ALA A 54 2.76 6.00 9.89
N ARG A 55 1.62 6.14 10.59
CA ARG A 55 0.30 5.73 10.11
C ARG A 55 -0.14 6.52 8.87
N ASP A 56 0.07 7.83 8.85
CA ASP A 56 -0.24 8.68 7.69
C ASP A 56 0.61 8.31 6.48
N GLN A 57 1.87 7.95 6.71
CA GLN A 57 2.74 7.41 5.67
C GLN A 57 2.28 6.06 5.13
N GLU A 58 1.79 5.15 5.98
CA GLU A 58 1.19 3.88 5.57
C GLU A 58 -0.07 4.14 4.73
N ILE A 59 -1.00 4.97 5.22
CA ILE A 59 -2.25 5.32 4.52
C ILE A 59 -1.96 5.92 3.14
N ALA A 60 -1.01 6.87 3.04
CA ALA A 60 -0.65 7.48 1.76
C ALA A 60 -0.06 6.44 0.77
N CYS A 61 0.72 5.49 1.28
CA CYS A 61 1.29 4.40 0.48
C CYS A 61 0.19 3.48 -0.06
N LEU A 62 -0.69 3.03 0.83
CA LEU A 62 -1.84 2.19 0.51
C LEU A 62 -2.80 2.85 -0.47
N GLY A 63 -3.10 4.14 -0.28
CA GLY A 63 -3.92 4.91 -1.20
C GLY A 63 -3.31 5.04 -2.60
N THR A 64 -1.98 5.13 -2.69
CA THR A 64 -1.31 5.17 -4.00
C THR A 64 -1.38 3.82 -4.72
N VAL A 65 -1.25 2.70 -3.98
CA VAL A 65 -1.43 1.36 -4.54
C VAL A 65 -2.86 1.16 -5.01
N LEU A 66 -3.85 1.55 -4.21
CA LEU A 66 -5.25 1.48 -4.56
C LEU A 66 -5.55 2.25 -5.86
N GLN A 67 -5.04 3.47 -5.97
CA GLN A 67 -5.18 4.25 -7.20
C GLN A 67 -4.49 3.58 -8.39
N CYS A 68 -3.33 2.97 -8.19
CA CYS A 68 -2.65 2.21 -9.25
C CYS A 68 -3.48 1.03 -9.74
N ILE A 69 -4.16 0.33 -8.85
CA ILE A 69 -5.04 -0.79 -9.18
C ILE A 69 -6.21 -0.26 -10.04
N LEU A 70 -6.93 0.76 -9.55
CA LEU A 70 -8.08 1.38 -10.23
C LEU A 70 -7.72 1.96 -11.61
N ASP A 71 -6.56 2.62 -11.73
CA ASP A 71 -6.14 3.28 -12.96
C ASP A 71 -5.81 2.29 -14.09
N ASN A 72 -5.48 1.03 -13.76
CA ASN A 72 -4.96 0.09 -14.75
C ASN A 72 -5.96 -1.01 -15.14
N ASN A 73 -7.07 -1.24 -14.40
CA ASN A 73 -8.07 -2.29 -14.69
C ASN A 73 -7.46 -3.65 -15.07
N CYS A 74 -6.20 -3.91 -14.66
CA CYS A 74 -5.37 -4.96 -15.24
C CYS A 74 -5.42 -6.24 -14.40
N LEU A 75 -6.02 -6.22 -13.21
CA LEU A 75 -5.88 -7.30 -12.25
C LEU A 75 -7.25 -7.93 -12.03
N GLU A 76 -7.47 -9.15 -12.53
CA GLU A 76 -8.69 -9.94 -12.21
C GLU A 76 -8.81 -10.25 -10.70
N SER A 77 -7.72 -10.12 -9.94
CA SER A 77 -7.74 -10.22 -8.47
C SER A 77 -7.91 -8.86 -7.78
N GLU A 78 -8.39 -7.85 -8.50
CA GLU A 78 -8.64 -6.49 -8.02
C GLU A 78 -9.44 -6.50 -6.73
N ASP A 79 -10.51 -7.30 -6.65
CA ASP A 79 -11.44 -7.26 -5.53
C ASP A 79 -10.80 -7.63 -4.19
N LEU A 80 -10.01 -8.71 -4.13
CA LEU A 80 -9.44 -9.18 -2.87
C LEU A 80 -8.35 -8.24 -2.36
N LEU A 81 -7.40 -7.84 -3.21
CA LEU A 81 -6.33 -6.93 -2.79
C LEU A 81 -6.87 -5.52 -2.48
N ASN A 82 -7.86 -5.05 -3.23
CA ASN A 82 -8.54 -3.79 -2.96
C ASN A 82 -9.24 -3.82 -1.59
N GLN A 83 -10.01 -4.87 -1.31
CA GLN A 83 -10.65 -5.07 0.00
C GLN A 83 -9.62 -5.13 1.14
N GLU A 84 -8.54 -5.90 0.97
CA GLU A 84 -7.44 -5.98 1.95
C GLU A 84 -6.83 -4.60 2.24
N ILE A 85 -6.56 -3.81 1.20
CA ILE A 85 -6.00 -2.46 1.32
C ILE A 85 -6.98 -1.51 2.01
N GLN A 86 -8.26 -1.53 1.61
CA GLN A 86 -9.30 -0.68 2.20
C GLN A 86 -9.52 -0.99 3.67
N GLN A 87 -9.61 -2.27 4.03
CA GLN A 87 -9.72 -2.72 5.41
C GLN A 87 -8.52 -2.22 6.23
N ARG A 88 -7.29 -2.37 5.72
CA ARG A 88 -6.10 -1.90 6.43
C ARG A 88 -6.09 -0.39 6.63
N ILE A 89 -6.51 0.40 5.65
CA ILE A 89 -6.63 1.86 5.80
C ILE A 89 -7.60 2.20 6.94
N LEU A 90 -8.75 1.51 7.05
CA LEU A 90 -9.70 1.71 8.13
C LEU A 90 -9.12 1.35 9.49
N GLU A 91 -8.43 0.21 9.59
CA GLU A 91 -7.73 -0.21 10.80
C GLU A 91 -6.71 0.84 11.25
N VAL A 92 -5.85 1.31 10.34
CA VAL A 92 -4.81 2.30 10.67
C VAL A 92 -5.42 3.62 11.11
N LYS A 93 -6.51 4.07 10.46
CA LYS A 93 -7.26 5.27 10.88
C LYS A 93 -7.86 5.13 12.28
N ALA A 94 -8.36 3.96 12.64
CA ALA A 94 -8.94 3.70 13.97
C ALA A 94 -7.92 3.75 15.12
N HIS A 95 -6.63 3.67 14.81
CA HIS A 95 -5.54 3.77 15.77
C HIS A 95 -4.93 5.18 15.86
N LYS A 96 -5.32 6.14 14.99
CA LYS A 96 -4.80 7.51 15.08
C LYS A 96 -5.15 8.16 16.41
N GLY A 97 -4.22 8.93 16.97
CA GLY A 97 -4.38 9.57 18.28
C GLY A 97 -4.30 8.64 19.49
N LYS A 98 -3.97 7.35 19.29
CA LYS A 98 -3.71 6.35 20.34
C LYS A 98 -2.25 5.90 20.28
#